data_AF-A0A0F4IRE0-F1
#
_entry.id   AF-A0A0F4IRE0-F1
#
_cell.length_a   1.000
_cell.length_b   1.000
_cell.length_c   1.000
_cell.angle_alpha   90.00
_cell.angle_beta   90.00
_cell.angle_gamma   90.00
#
_symmetry.space_group_name_H-M   'P 1'
#
loop_
_entity.id
_entity.type
_entity.pdbx_description
1 polymer ?
#
loop_
_entity_poly.entity_id
_entity_poly.type
_entity_poly.pdbx_seq_one_letter_code
_entity_poly.pdbx_strand_id
1 'polypeptide(L)'
;MSTPFRFPEDLITLQRTWQQTYAELAQIPAGASTTALRRRLIALSAQLCTHPYWSASTGRRAGVADLDRATRTPIGPGPGRKAAA
;
A
#
# COMPACT_ATOMS: atom_id res chain seq x y z
N MET A 1 4.45 -24.32 12.00
CA MET A 1 3.42 -23.89 11.02
C MET A 1 3.30 -22.37 11.11
N SER A 2 3.92 -21.63 10.17
CA SER A 2 3.83 -20.17 10.16
C SER A 2 2.56 -19.77 9.43
N THR A 3 1.57 -19.29 10.17
CA THR A 3 0.34 -18.72 9.60
C THR A 3 0.74 -17.56 8.67
N PRO A 4 0.41 -17.61 7.36
CA PRO A 4 0.75 -16.52 6.46
C PRO A 4 0.04 -15.26 6.96
N PHE A 5 0.83 -14.24 7.31
CA PHE A 5 0.33 -12.97 7.79
C PHE A 5 -0.40 -12.30 6.62
N ARG A 6 -1.73 -12.45 6.55
CA ARG A 6 -2.54 -11.85 5.50
C ARG A 6 -2.93 -10.45 5.96
N PHE A 7 -2.52 -9.44 5.21
CA PHE A 7 -3.03 -8.09 5.42
C PHE A 7 -4.54 -8.06 5.15
N PRO A 8 -5.33 -7.28 5.90
CA PRO A 8 -6.74 -7.11 5.62
C PRO A 8 -6.93 -6.50 4.24
N GLU A 9 -7.93 -6.99 3.50
CA GLU A 9 -8.18 -6.58 2.11
C GLU A 9 -8.55 -5.10 2.00
N ASP A 10 -9.16 -4.54 3.06
CA ASP A 10 -9.43 -3.11 3.19
C ASP A 10 -8.14 -2.28 3.16
N LEU A 11 -7.13 -2.66 3.96
CA LEU A 11 -5.82 -1.99 4.00
C LEU A 11 -5.08 -2.08 2.65
N ILE A 12 -5.16 -3.22 1.97
CA ILE A 12 -4.61 -3.41 0.62
C ILE A 12 -5.32 -2.50 -0.38
N THR A 13 -6.64 -2.33 -0.25
CA THR A 13 -7.45 -1.46 -1.12
C THR A 13 -7.18 0.01 -0.84
N LEU A 14 -7.00 0.38 0.42
CA LEU A 14 -6.63 1.72 0.86
C LEU A 14 -5.25 2.12 0.31
N GLN A 15 -4.25 1.24 0.42
CA GLN A 15 -2.90 1.48 -0.14
C GLN A 15 -2.95 1.64 -1.66
N ARG A 16 -3.68 0.78 -2.38
CA ARG A 16 -3.84 0.90 -3.84
C ARG A 16 -4.49 2.22 -4.24
N THR A 17 -5.52 2.65 -3.51
CA THR A 17 -6.19 3.94 -3.74
C THR A 17 -5.23 5.12 -3.49
N TRP A 18 -4.39 5.02 -2.46
CA TRP A 18 -3.36 6.02 -2.18
C TRP A 18 -2.31 6.09 -3.30
N GLN A 19 -1.79 4.96 -3.76
CA GLN A 19 -0.83 4.88 -4.86
C GLN A 19 -1.42 5.43 -6.17
N GLN A 20 -2.67 5.11 -6.48
CA GLN A 20 -3.40 5.63 -7.64
C GLN A 20 -3.54 7.16 -7.56
N THR A 21 -3.97 7.69 -6.41
CA THR A 21 -4.12 9.13 -6.18
C THR A 21 -2.78 9.86 -6.32
N TYR A 22 -1.69 9.23 -5.86
CA TYR A 22 -0.33 9.77 -6.00
C TYR A 22 0.12 9.77 -7.47
N ALA A 23 -0.15 8.70 -8.21
CA ALA A 23 0.16 8.62 -9.65
C ALA A 23 -0.64 9.64 -10.46
N GLU A 24 -1.90 9.88 -10.13
CA GLU A 24 -2.71 10.96 -10.72
C GLU A 24 -2.10 12.34 -10.42
N LEU A 25 -1.68 12.59 -9.18
CA LEU A 25 -0.97 13.82 -8.82
C LEU A 25 0.34 14.01 -9.60
N ALA A 26 1.12 12.95 -9.78
CA ALA A 26 2.39 12.99 -10.50
C ALA A 26 2.23 13.27 -12.00
N GLN A 27 1.07 12.92 -12.57
CA GLN A 27 0.76 13.13 -13.98
C GLN A 27 0.17 14.51 -14.27
N ILE A 28 -0.20 15.29 -13.25
CA ILE A 28 -0.82 16.59 -13.46
C ILE A 28 0.21 17.65 -13.85
N PRO A 29 0.00 18.37 -14.96
CA PRO A 29 0.89 19.44 -15.38
C PRO A 29 0.88 20.61 -14.37
N ALA A 30 2.03 21.27 -14.24
CA ALA A 30 2.19 22.45 -13.40
C ALA A 30 1.25 23.58 -13.89
N GLY A 31 0.17 23.83 -13.13
CA GLY A 31 -0.85 24.83 -13.46
C GLY A 31 -2.29 24.30 -13.43
N ALA A 32 -2.48 22.98 -13.43
CA ALA A 32 -3.80 22.38 -13.24
C ALA A 32 -4.16 22.24 -11.75
N SER A 33 -5.45 22.36 -11.44
CA SER A 33 -5.95 22.32 -10.06
C SER A 33 -5.79 20.92 -9.45
N THR A 34 -4.85 20.80 -8.52
CA THR A 34 -4.53 19.56 -7.78
C THR A 34 -5.17 19.51 -6.39
N THR A 35 -5.92 20.54 -6.01
CA THR A 35 -6.47 20.72 -4.65
C THR A 35 -7.36 19.56 -4.22
N ALA A 36 -8.21 19.05 -5.13
CA ALA A 36 -9.08 17.91 -4.85
C ALA A 36 -8.27 16.63 -4.56
N LEU A 37 -7.24 16.35 -5.37
CA LEU A 37 -6.39 15.17 -5.18
C LEU A 37 -5.50 15.29 -3.95
N ARG A 38 -4.98 16.48 -3.63
CA ARG A 38 -4.24 16.70 -2.39
C ARG A 38 -5.10 16.48 -1.15
N ARG A 39 -6.34 16.98 -1.14
CA ARG A 39 -7.31 16.72 -0.05
C ARG A 39 -7.61 15.23 0.06
N ARG A 40 -7.79 14.54 -1.06
CA ARG A 40 -8.01 13.09 -1.10
C ARG A 40 -6.82 12.32 -0.54
N LEU A 41 -5.59 12.71 -0.89
CA LEU A 41 -4.36 12.10 -0.38
C LEU A 41 -4.23 12.26 1.14
N ILE A 42 -4.54 13.45 1.68
CA ILE A 42 -4.54 13.71 3.13
C ILE A 42 -5.57 12.83 3.84
N ALA A 43 -6.79 12.72 3.31
CA ALA A 43 -7.83 11.87 3.88
C ALA A 43 -7.46 10.38 3.85
N LEU A 44 -6.82 9.91 2.77
CA LEU A 44 -6.32 8.53 2.67
C LEU A 44 -5.16 8.28 3.63
N SER A 45 -4.25 9.24 3.79
CA SER A 45 -3.16 9.15 4.75
C SER A 45 -3.68 9.09 6.19
N ALA A 46 -4.70 9.89 6.53
CA ALA A 46 -5.33 9.86 7.85
C ALA A 46 -5.97 8.49 8.13
N GLN A 47 -6.73 7.95 7.18
CA GLN A 47 -7.33 6.61 7.29
C GLN A 47 -6.28 5.51 7.44
N LEU A 48 -5.17 5.60 6.72
CA LEU A 48 -4.08 4.64 6.83
C LEU A 48 -3.44 4.72 8.23
N CYS A 49 -3.17 5.92 8.75
CA CYS A 49 -2.59 6.10 10.08
C CYS A 49 -3.52 5.66 11.22
N THR A 50 -4.83 5.81 11.07
CA THR A 50 -5.83 5.41 12.09
C THR A 50 -6.34 3.98 11.90
N HIS A 51 -5.80 3.22 10.94
CA HIS A 51 -6.35 1.91 10.60
C HIS A 51 -6.18 0.91 11.77
N PRO A 52 -7.24 0.20 12.17
CA PRO A 52 -7.23 -0.68 13.36
C PRO A 52 -6.23 -1.83 13.26
N TYR A 53 -5.81 -2.20 12.05
CA TYR A 53 -4.67 -3.12 11.82
C TYR A 53 -3.42 -2.70 12.59
N TRP A 54 -3.07 -1.41 12.62
CA TRP A 54 -1.89 -0.92 13.35
C TRP A 54 -2.06 -1.02 14.86
N SER A 55 -3.28 -0.79 15.35
CA SER A 55 -3.63 -0.96 16.77
C SER A 55 -3.68 -2.43 17.20
N ALA A 56 -4.09 -3.33 16.31
CA ALA A 56 -4.16 -4.77 16.58
C ALA A 56 -2.80 -5.48 16.42
N SER A 57 -1.83 -4.88 15.73
CA SER A 57 -0.51 -5.45 15.46
C SER A 57 0.60 -4.90 16.37
N THR A 58 0.27 -4.55 17.62
CA THR A 58 1.16 -4.01 18.66
C THR A 58 2.45 -4.82 18.96
N GLY A 59 2.63 -6.01 18.36
CA GLY A 59 3.88 -6.78 18.43
C GLY A 59 4.75 -6.76 17.17
N ARG A 60 4.29 -6.21 16.03
CA ARG A 60 5.02 -6.26 14.75
C ARG A 60 5.14 -4.86 14.17
N ARG A 61 6.38 -4.38 14.00
CA ARG A 61 6.70 -3.19 13.19
C ARG A 61 6.47 -3.44 11.70
N ALA A 62 5.29 -3.94 11.31
CA ALA A 62 4.85 -3.82 9.94
C ALA A 62 4.72 -2.31 9.70
N GLY A 63 5.40 -1.81 8.68
CA GLY A 63 5.29 -0.42 8.26
C GLY A 63 4.66 -0.34 6.88
N VAL A 64 4.41 0.88 6.40
CA VAL A 64 3.93 1.11 5.03
C VAL A 64 4.81 0.39 3.98
N ALA A 65 6.12 0.26 4.23
CA ALA A 65 7.03 -0.49 3.36
C ALA A 65 6.74 -2.00 3.25
N ASP A 66 6.24 -2.63 4.31
CA ASP A 66 5.86 -4.06 4.30
C ASP A 66 4.53 -4.26 3.55
N LEU A 67 3.62 -3.30 3.67
CA LEU A 67 2.39 -3.23 2.88
C LEU A 67 2.67 -3.02 1.39
N ASP A 68 3.59 -2.12 1.05
CA ASP A 68 4.00 -1.88 -0.34
C ASP A 68 4.60 -3.16 -0.95
N ARG A 69 5.44 -3.87 -0.19
CA ARG A 69 5.94 -5.20 -0.60
C ARG A 69 4.82 -6.22 -0.79
N ALA A 70 3.81 -6.25 0.09
CA ALA A 70 2.68 -7.16 -0.03
C ALA A 70 1.77 -6.84 -1.24
N THR A 71 1.55 -5.57 -1.55
CA THR A 71 0.82 -5.15 -2.76
C THR A 71 1.57 -5.46 -4.04
N ARG A 72 2.91 -5.36 -4.01
CA ARG A 72 3.77 -5.64 -5.16
C ARG A 72 4.02 -7.13 -5.35
N THR A 73 3.89 -7.94 -4.30
CA THR A 73 4.07 -9.40 -4.40
C THR A 73 2.85 -9.97 -5.11
N PRO A 74 2.97 -10.39 -6.39
CA PRO A 74 1.90 -11.17 -6.98
C PRO A 74 1.79 -12.43 -6.14
N ILE A 75 0.57 -12.81 -5.79
CA ILE A 75 0.25 -14.11 -5.20
C ILE A 75 0.68 -15.17 -6.22
N GLY A 76 1.94 -15.57 -6.16
CA GLY A 76 2.58 -16.51 -7.04
C GLY A 76 3.60 -17.26 -6.21
N PRO A 77 3.60 -18.61 -6.25
CA PRO A 77 4.53 -19.39 -5.47
C PRO A 77 5.96 -19.05 -5.91
N GLY A 78 6.80 -18.57 -4.99
CA GLY A 78 8.24 -18.44 -5.25
C GLY A 78 8.93 -19.82 -5.29
N PRO A 79 10.26 -19.90 -5.41
CA PRO A 79 11.15 -19.21 -6.33
C PRO A 79 11.83 -20.26 -7.25
N GLY A 80 11.55 -20.23 -8.56
CA GLY A 80 12.24 -21.05 -9.55
C GLY A 80 13.57 -20.43 -9.98
N ARG A 81 14.58 -20.43 -9.10
CA ARG A 81 15.98 -20.23 -9.52
C ARG A 81 16.39 -21.40 -10.40
N LYS A 82 16.31 -21.25 -11.72
CA LYS A 82 17.21 -21.94 -12.65
C LYS A 82 17.90 -20.90 -13.51
N ALA A 83 19.18 -20.73 -13.19
CA ALA A 83 20.15 -19.99 -13.97
C ALA A 83 20.17 -20.50 -15.41
N ALA A 84 20.38 -19.53 -16.30
CA ALA A 84 20.64 -19.73 -17.71
C ALA A 84 21.91 -20.55 -17.97
N ALA A 85 21.89 -21.17 -19.16
CA ALA A 85 22.99 -21.65 -19.98
C ALA A 85 23.82 -22.84 -19.46
#